data_AF-D3SM73-F1
#
_entry.id   AF-D3SM73-F1
#
_cell.length_a   1.000
_cell.length_b   1.000
_cell.length_c   1.000
_cell.angle_alpha   90.00
_cell.angle_beta   90.00
_cell.angle_gamma   90.00
#
_symmetry.space_group_name_H-M   'P 1'
#
loop_
_entity.id
_entity.type
_entity.pdbx_description
1 polymer ?
#
loop_
_entity_poly.entity_id
_entity_poly.type
_entity_poly.pdbx_seq_one_letter_code
_entity_poly.pdbx_strand_id
1 'polypeptide(L)' 'MRKVIVVKDRNVERRLTSRLLRRGMVVALVEKEEDIHKSELVERAQVVIVRGSDAAKG' A
#
# COMPACT_ATOMS: atom_id res chain seq x y z
N MET A 1 14.47 5.60 -4.90
CA MET A 1 13.39 4.85 -5.61
C MET A 1 12.36 4.39 -4.60
N ARG A 2 11.08 4.71 -4.84
CA ARG A 2 9.93 4.24 -4.05
C ARG A 2 9.44 2.90 -4.59
N LYS A 3 9.02 1.97 -3.72
CA LYS A 3 8.43 0.68 -4.14
C LYS A 3 6.90 0.72 -4.03
N VAL A 4 6.21 0.29 -5.07
CA VAL A 4 4.74 0.14 -5.08
C VAL A 4 4.41 -1.35 -5.04
N ILE A 5 3.50 -1.75 -4.16
CA ILE A 5 3.07 -3.13 -3.97
C ILE A 5 1.55 -3.17 -4.04
N VAL A 6 0.99 -3.94 -4.97
CA VAL A 6 -0.45 -4.16 -5.07
C VAL A 6 -0.80 -5.43 -4.31
N VAL A 7 -1.74 -5.33 -3.36
CA VAL A 7 -2.17 -6.46 -2.52
C VAL A 7 -3.67 -6.57 -2.54
N LYS A 8 -4.20 -7.70 -3.04
CA LYS A 8 -5.65 -7.98 -3.08
C LYS A 8 -6.19 -8.53 -1.75
N ASP A 9 -5.40 -9.37 -1.10
CA ASP A 9 -5.80 -9.99 0.17
C ASP A 9 -5.55 -9.05 1.36
N ARG A 10 -6.63 -8.75 2.11
CA ARG A 10 -6.60 -7.85 3.28
C ARG A 10 -5.74 -8.37 4.44
N ASN A 11 -5.67 -9.69 4.64
CA ASN A 11 -4.81 -10.29 5.66
C ASN A 11 -3.34 -10.17 5.29
N VAL A 12 -3.01 -10.38 4.01
CA VAL A 12 -1.65 -10.18 3.49
C VAL A 12 -1.25 -8.71 3.62
N GLU A 13 -2.14 -7.78 3.26
CA GLU A 13 -1.93 -6.33 3.40
C GLU A 13 -1.59 -5.98 4.86
N ARG A 14 -2.44 -6.34 5.82
CA ARG A 14 -2.19 -6.07 7.25
C ARG A 14 -0.86 -6.64 7.73
N ARG A 15 -0.55 -7.88 7.37
CA ARG A 15 0.69 -8.56 7.79
C ARG A 15 1.92 -7.89 7.19
N LEU A 16 1.85 -7.50 5.92
CA LEU A 16 2.93 -6.82 5.21
C LEU A 16 3.16 -5.42 5.79
N THR A 17 2.10 -4.61 5.90
CA THR A 17 2.14 -3.26 6.50
C THR A 17 2.79 -3.32 7.88
N SER A 18 2.31 -4.21 8.76
CA SER A 18 2.85 -4.38 10.11
C SER A 18 4.34 -4.75 10.13
N ARG A 19 4.79 -5.61 9.20
CA ARG A 19 6.20 -5.99 9.09
C ARG A 19 7.08 -4.83 8.62
N LEU A 20 6.61 -4.04 7.66
CA LEU A 20 7.35 -2.88 7.13
C LEU A 20 7.46 -1.77 8.18
N LEU A 21 6.37 -1.46 8.88
CA LEU A 21 6.37 -0.48 9.98
C LEU A 21 7.33 -0.90 11.11
N ARG A 22 7.35 -2.18 11.50
CA ARG A 22 8.30 -2.70 12.50
C ARG A 22 9.78 -2.60 12.08
N ARG A 23 10.05 -2.46 10.78
CA ARG A 23 11.40 -2.21 10.24
C ARG A 23 11.74 -0.71 10.16
N GLY A 24 10.87 0.16 10.69
CA GLY A 24 11.04 1.61 10.64
C GLY A 24 10.77 2.22 9.26
N MET A 25 10.09 1.48 8.38
CA MET A 25 9.77 2.00 7.04
C MET A 25 8.55 2.90 7.07
N VAL A 26 8.59 3.98 6.28
CA VAL A 26 7.43 4.84 6.02
C VAL A 26 6.58 4.19 4.92
N VAL A 27 5.36 3.77 5.29
CA VAL A 27 4.43 3.07 4.41
C VAL A 27 3.18 3.92 4.18
N ALA A 28 2.82 4.14 2.92
CA ALA A 28 1.51 4.68 2.56
C ALA A 28 0.58 3.56 2.12
N LEU A 29 -0.67 3.62 2.56
CA LEU A 29 -1.75 2.75 2.12
C LEU A 29 -2.70 3.56 1.24
N VAL A 30 -2.99 3.06 0.05
CA VAL A 30 -3.92 3.70 -0.90
C VAL A 30 -4.94 2.68 -1.40
N GLU A 31 -6.15 3.15 -1.71
CA GLU A 31 -7.24 2.27 -2.16
C GLU A 31 -7.19 2.01 -3.66
N LYS A 32 -6.74 2.99 -4.46
CA LYS A 32 -6.63 2.87 -5.91
C LYS A 32 -5.23 3.27 -6.39
N GLU A 33 -4.80 2.71 -7.52
CA GLU A 33 -3.51 3.06 -8.11
C GLU A 33 -3.43 4.53 -8.53
N GLU A 34 -4.55 5.12 -8.96
CA GLU A 34 -4.62 6.55 -9.30
C GLU A 34 -4.33 7.48 -8.11
N ASP A 35 -4.49 7.02 -6.87
CA ASP A 35 -4.25 7.83 -5.67
C ASP A 35 -2.77 7.94 -5.30
N ILE A 36 -1.90 7.15 -5.94
CA ILE A 36 -0.46 7.09 -5.70
C ILE A 36 0.23 8.46 -5.86
N HIS A 37 -0.36 9.35 -6.68
CA HIS A 37 0.18 10.66 -7.04
C HIS A 37 -0.63 11.84 -6.46
N LYS A 38 -1.69 11.57 -5.70
CA LYS A 38 -2.63 12.62 -5.25
C LYS A 38 -2.23 13.31 -3.95
N SER A 39 -1.15 12.87 -3.29
CA SER A 39 -0.74 13.43 -1.99
C SER A 39 0.77 13.39 -1.79
N GLU A 40 1.30 14.51 -1.29
CA GLU A 40 2.70 14.66 -0.86
C GLU A 40 3.10 13.62 0.20
N LEU A 41 2.15 13.16 1.03
CA LEU A 41 2.40 12.09 2.01
C LEU A 41 2.73 10.76 1.33
N VAL A 42 2.07 10.46 0.22
CA VAL A 42 2.30 9.23 -0.57
C VAL A 42 3.62 9.33 -1.34
N GLU A 43 4.02 10.53 -1.76
CA GLU A 43 5.32 10.78 -2.39
C GLU A 43 6.49 10.58 -1.42
N ARG A 44 6.32 10.98 -0.16
CA ARG A 44 7.34 10.80 0.89
C ARG A 44 7.45 9.36 1.42
N ALA A 45 6.51 8.49 1.08
CA ALA A 45 6.54 7.10 1.51
C ALA A 45 7.65 6.30 0.80
N GLN A 46 8.33 5.43 1.54
CA GLN A 46 9.32 4.51 0.97
C GLN A 46 8.64 3.33 0.25
N VAL A 47 7.50 2.89 0.79
CA VAL A 47 6.66 1.83 0.24
C VAL A 47 5.22 2.32 0.15
N VAL A 48 4.59 2.11 -1.00
CA VAL A 48 3.15 2.34 -1.18
C VAL A 48 2.48 0.99 -1.35
N ILE A 49 1.49 0.69 -0.52
CA ILE A 49 0.65 -0.50 -0.63
C ILE A 49 -0.68 -0.06 -1.22
N VAL A 50 -0.99 -0.55 -2.42
CA VAL A 50 -2.28 -0.38 -3.06
C VAL A 50 -3.16 -1.55 -2.66
N ARG A 51 -4.29 -1.27 -2.02
CA ARG A 51 -5.30 -2.29 -1.74
C ARG A 51 -5.99 -2.62 -3.05
N GLY A 52 -5.56 -3.69 -3.71
CA GLY A 52 -6.21 -4.17 -4.92
C GLY A 52 -7.64 -4.53 -4.56
N SER A 53 -8.62 -3.96 -5.27
CA SER A 53 -10.00 -4.40 -5.17
C SER A 53 -10.03 -5.89 -5.50
N ASP A 54 -10.48 -6.69 -4.54
CA ASP A 54 -11.06 -7.98 -4.89
C ASP A 54 -12.19 -7.64 -5.86
N ALA A 55 -12.00 -7.97 -7.13
CA ALA A 55 -13.12 -8.14 -8.03
C ALA A 55 -13.92 -9.29 -7.42
N ALA A 56 -14.83 -8.95 -6.51
CA ALA A 56 -15.83 -9.84 -5.99
C ALA A 56 -16.62 -10.33 -7.20
N LYS A 57 -16.23 -11.51 -7.70
CA LYS A 57 -17.15 -12.36 -8.44
C LYS A 57 -18.21 -12.77 -7.42
N GLY A 58 -19.38 -12.17 -7.54
CA GLY A 58 -20.59 -12.50 -6.79
C GLY A 58 -21.77 -11.89 -7.52
#